data_AF-A0A7S1HEB6-F1
#
_entry.id   AF-A0A7S1HEB6-F1
#
_cell.length_a   1.000
_cell.length_b   1.000
_cell.length_c   1.000
_cell.angle_alpha   90.00
_cell.angle_beta   90.00
_cell.angle_gamma   90.00
#
_symmetry.space_group_name_H-M   'P 1'
#
loop_
_entity.id
_entity.type
_entity.pdbx_description
1 polymer ?
#
loop_
_entity_poly.entity_id
_entity_poly.type
_entity_poly.pdbx_seq_one_letter_code
_entity_poly.pdbx_strand_id
1 'polypeptide(L)'
;KAALLIIGDEVLKGTVEDKNTPWLAKKLYSRGVDLVRVEVVPDDKKDVGDTLARLRAEVGPTGMVFTSGGIGPTHDDITYEAIAEASGRKLEVHEPTLALMRKFYAAKDPPQELNEQRIRMATLPSDCEVLYTEGLWV
;
A
#
# COMPACT_ATOMS: atom_id res chain seq x y z
N LYS A 1 -17.69 -8.45 0.53
CA LYS A 1 -17.21 -7.81 1.77
C LYS A 1 -15.81 -7.28 1.54
N ALA A 2 -15.44 -6.21 2.23
CA ALA A 2 -14.12 -5.63 2.18
C ALA A 2 -13.62 -5.34 3.60
N ALA A 3 -12.30 -5.29 3.78
CA ALA A 3 -11.65 -4.79 4.98
C ALA A 3 -10.54 -3.81 4.59
N LEU A 4 -10.16 -2.93 5.51
CA LEU A 4 -9.08 -1.95 5.33
C LEU A 4 -8.03 -2.12 6.43
N LEU A 5 -6.77 -2.19 6.02
CA LEU A 5 -5.59 -2.15 6.88
C LEU A 5 -4.87 -0.82 6.66
N ILE A 6 -4.89 0.06 7.66
CA ILE A 6 -4.09 1.28 7.66
C ILE A 6 -2.78 0.98 8.38
N ILE A 7 -1.67 1.31 7.73
CA ILE A 7 -0.30 1.06 8.21
C ILE A 7 0.35 2.42 8.33
N GLY A 8 0.67 2.82 9.56
CA GLY A 8 1.23 4.14 9.79
C GLY A 8 1.19 4.54 11.26
N ASP A 9 2.37 4.67 11.84
CA ASP A 9 2.59 5.17 13.20
C ASP A 9 1.98 6.56 13.43
N GLU A 10 1.96 7.41 12.41
CA GLU A 10 1.44 8.78 12.45
C GLU A 10 -0.08 8.84 12.62
N VAL A 11 -0.80 7.82 12.15
CA VAL A 11 -2.24 7.68 12.37
C VAL A 11 -2.49 7.25 13.81
N LEU A 12 -1.72 6.29 14.33
CA LEU A 12 -1.80 5.85 15.73
C LEU A 12 -1.43 6.96 16.72
N LYS A 13 -0.43 7.79 16.40
CA LYS A 13 -0.02 8.95 17.19
C LYS A 13 -1.00 10.12 17.09
N GLY A 14 -1.95 10.07 16.16
CA GLY A 14 -2.90 11.15 15.89
C GLY A 14 -2.27 12.40 15.28
N THR A 15 -1.05 12.29 14.74
CA THR A 15 -0.37 13.40 14.06
C THR A 15 -0.86 13.58 12.62
N VAL A 16 -1.47 12.54 12.04
CA VAL A 16 -2.18 12.59 10.77
C VAL A 16 -3.60 12.07 10.98
N GLU A 17 -4.57 12.84 10.46
CA GLU A 17 -5.97 12.43 10.44
C GLU A 17 -6.21 11.40 9.34
N ASP A 18 -6.84 10.27 9.68
CA ASP A 18 -7.27 9.27 8.70
C ASP A 18 -8.40 9.80 7.81
N LYS A 19 -8.05 10.08 6.55
CA LYS A 19 -8.98 10.45 5.48
C LYS A 19 -9.32 9.28 4.55
N ASN A 20 -8.58 8.18 4.67
CA ASN A 20 -8.67 7.03 3.77
C ASN A 20 -9.88 6.16 4.11
N THR A 21 -10.11 5.86 5.39
CA THR A 21 -11.28 5.10 5.83
C THR A 21 -12.61 5.71 5.38
N PRO A 22 -12.94 6.98 5.70
CA PRO A 22 -14.22 7.54 5.31
C PRO A 22 -14.37 7.68 3.79
N TRP A 23 -13.28 7.90 3.05
CA TRP A 23 -13.33 7.94 1.59
C TRP A 23 -13.64 6.56 1.00
N LEU A 24 -12.91 5.53 1.42
CA LEU A 24 -13.05 4.16 0.91
C LEU A 24 -14.41 3.58 1.28
N ALA A 25 -14.86 3.76 2.52
CA ALA A 25 -16.17 3.31 2.99
C ALA A 25 -17.31 3.84 2.10
N LYS A 26 -17.29 5.15 1.77
CA LYS A 26 -18.28 5.76 0.88
C LYS A 26 -18.24 5.17 -0.53
N LYS A 27 -17.05 4.94 -1.09
CA LYS A 27 -16.88 4.38 -2.44
C LYS A 27 -17.31 2.93 -2.56
N LEU A 28 -17.06 2.13 -1.53
CA LEU A 28 -17.47 0.73 -1.46
C LEU A 28 -18.98 0.61 -1.24
N TYR A 29 -19.54 1.40 -0.31
CA TYR A 29 -20.98 1.41 -0.05
C TYR A 29 -21.78 1.80 -1.29
N SER A 30 -21.33 2.82 -2.03
CA SER A 30 -21.99 3.23 -3.28
C SER A 30 -21.96 2.15 -4.38
N ARG A 31 -21.18 1.08 -4.20
CA ARG A 31 -21.07 -0.08 -5.10
C ARG A 31 -21.67 -1.35 -4.51
N GLY A 32 -22.36 -1.25 -3.38
CA GLY A 32 -22.96 -2.41 -2.69
C GLY A 32 -21.94 -3.32 -2.01
N VAL A 33 -20.74 -2.82 -1.69
CA VAL A 33 -19.71 -3.58 -0.96
C VAL A 33 -19.61 -3.06 0.46
N ASP A 34 -19.85 -3.94 1.44
CA ASP A 34 -19.69 -3.60 2.86
C ASP A 34 -18.23 -3.62 3.27
N LEU A 35 -17.74 -2.51 3.82
CA LEU A 35 -16.48 -2.45 4.56
C LEU A 35 -16.74 -2.95 5.99
N VAL A 36 -16.40 -4.21 6.26
CA VAL A 36 -16.80 -4.92 7.49
C VAL A 36 -15.81 -4.74 8.66
N ARG A 37 -14.57 -4.36 8.35
CA ARG A 37 -13.51 -4.15 9.36
C ARG A 37 -12.50 -3.12 8.86
N VAL A 38 -12.04 -2.29 9.78
CA VAL A 38 -10.87 -1.43 9.62
C VAL A 38 -9.94 -1.68 10.80
N GLU A 39 -8.66 -1.89 10.54
CA GLU A 39 -7.62 -1.97 11.56
C GLU A 39 -6.48 -0.99 11.22
N VAL A 40 -5.98 -0.28 12.22
CA VAL A 40 -4.83 0.63 12.11
C VAL A 40 -3.69 -0.01 12.90
N VAL A 41 -2.53 -0.18 12.27
CA VAL A 41 -1.36 -0.87 12.84
C VAL A 41 -0.10 -0.02 12.68
N PRO A 42 0.92 -0.21 13.53
CA PRO A 42 2.21 0.45 13.36
C PRO A 42 2.94 -0.07 12.12
N ASP A 43 4.01 0.64 11.74
CA ASP A 43 4.95 0.22 10.69
C ASP A 43 5.85 -0.96 11.16
N ASP A 44 5.22 -2.06 11.54
CA ASP A 44 5.85 -3.31 11.95
C ASP A 44 5.40 -4.49 11.08
N LYS A 45 6.36 -5.27 10.57
CA LYS A 45 6.07 -6.37 9.63
C LYS A 45 5.18 -7.44 10.23
N LYS A 46 5.37 -7.76 11.52
CA LYS A 46 4.60 -8.81 12.19
C LYS A 46 3.16 -8.33 12.41
N ASP A 47 2.97 -7.09 12.85
CA ASP A 47 1.64 -6.50 13.02
C ASP A 47 0.89 -6.43 11.69
N VAL A 48 1.55 -6.01 10.60
CA VAL A 48 0.95 -6.00 9.26
C VAL A 48 0.57 -7.40 8.81
N GLY A 49 1.46 -8.39 8.94
CA GLY A 49 1.22 -9.76 8.52
C GLY A 49 0.10 -10.47 9.29
N ASP A 50 0.13 -10.38 10.62
CA ASP A 50 -0.90 -10.97 11.48
C ASP A 50 -2.27 -10.34 11.23
N THR A 51 -2.31 -9.03 11.00
CA THR A 51 -3.54 -8.30 10.71
C THR A 51 -4.07 -8.64 9.33
N LEU A 52 -3.21 -8.71 8.31
CA LEU A 52 -3.59 -9.17 6.98
C LEU A 52 -4.24 -10.56 7.04
N ALA A 53 -3.67 -11.50 7.80
CA ALA A 53 -4.21 -12.84 7.96
C ALA A 53 -5.62 -12.82 8.60
N ARG A 54 -5.81 -12.04 9.67
CA ARG A 54 -7.14 -11.85 10.32
C ARG A 54 -8.16 -11.24 9.35
N LEU A 55 -7.80 -10.16 8.66
CA LEU A 55 -8.69 -9.47 7.74
C LEU A 55 -9.07 -10.36 6.55
N ARG A 56 -8.14 -11.15 6.01
CA ARG A 56 -8.43 -12.13 4.95
C ARG A 56 -9.44 -13.17 5.40
N ALA A 57 -9.32 -13.66 6.64
CA ALA A 57 -10.29 -14.60 7.21
C ALA A 57 -11.68 -13.95 7.39
N GLU A 58 -11.73 -12.70 7.83
CA GLU A 58 -12.96 -11.94 8.04
C GLU A 58 -13.75 -11.70 6.73
N VAL A 59 -13.05 -11.32 5.65
CA VAL A 59 -13.70 -11.02 4.37
C VAL A 59 -14.02 -12.26 3.55
N GLY A 60 -13.36 -13.39 3.84
CA GLY A 60 -13.56 -14.68 3.19
C GLY A 60 -12.94 -14.78 1.78
N PRO A 61 -13.13 -15.92 1.09
CA PRO A 61 -12.44 -16.24 -0.17
C PRO A 61 -12.83 -15.34 -1.35
N THR A 62 -13.98 -14.67 -1.29
CA THR A 62 -14.47 -13.73 -2.32
C THR A 62 -14.40 -12.28 -1.86
N GLY A 63 -13.78 -12.02 -0.71
CA GLY A 63 -13.62 -10.69 -0.14
C GLY A 63 -12.36 -9.97 -0.62
N MET A 64 -12.26 -8.71 -0.25
CA MET A 64 -11.11 -7.85 -0.57
C MET A 64 -10.50 -7.27 0.70
N VAL A 65 -9.17 -7.20 0.76
CA VAL A 65 -8.47 -6.42 1.78
C VAL A 65 -7.74 -5.29 1.08
N PHE A 66 -8.01 -4.06 1.49
CA PHE A 66 -7.30 -2.86 1.05
C PHE A 66 -6.23 -2.53 2.08
N THR A 67 -5.07 -2.06 1.64
CA THR A 67 -4.05 -1.48 2.52
C THR A 67 -3.85 0.00 2.19
N SER A 68 -3.41 0.79 3.16
CA SER A 68 -3.07 2.20 2.96
C SER A 68 -1.96 2.63 3.91
N GLY A 69 -0.96 3.33 3.37
CA GLY A 69 0.24 3.77 4.11
C GLY A 69 1.45 2.82 3.95
N GLY A 70 2.62 3.28 4.35
CA GLY A 70 3.89 2.52 4.32
C GLY A 70 4.45 2.17 2.93
N ILE A 71 4.18 2.99 1.89
CA ILE A 71 4.63 2.76 0.49
C ILE A 71 5.56 3.84 -0.07
N GLY A 72 5.99 4.79 0.75
CA GLY A 72 6.92 5.85 0.37
C GLY A 72 8.40 5.40 0.33
N PRO A 73 9.33 6.37 0.26
CA PRO A 73 10.77 6.10 0.16
C PRO A 73 11.47 5.90 1.52
N THR A 74 10.80 6.06 2.66
CA THR A 74 11.48 6.03 3.96
C THR A 74 11.74 4.60 4.44
N HIS A 75 12.49 4.44 5.53
CA HIS A 75 12.88 3.11 6.00
C HIS A 75 11.74 2.38 6.74
N ASP A 76 10.82 3.16 7.31
CA ASP A 76 9.57 2.75 7.93
C ASP A 76 8.48 2.43 6.89
N ASP A 77 8.62 2.84 5.63
CA ASP A 77 7.77 2.36 4.54
C ASP A 77 8.09 0.87 4.24
N ILE A 78 7.31 -0.02 4.84
CA ILE A 78 7.52 -1.48 4.81
C ILE A 78 6.34 -2.28 4.26
N THR A 79 5.31 -1.61 3.73
CA THR A 79 4.05 -2.28 3.37
C THR A 79 4.26 -3.34 2.28
N TYR A 80 5.03 -3.06 1.23
CA TYR A 80 5.27 -4.06 0.18
C TYR A 80 6.05 -5.26 0.71
N GLU A 81 7.06 -5.03 1.54
CA GLU A 81 7.85 -6.08 2.19
C GLU A 81 6.97 -6.97 3.07
N ALA A 82 6.16 -6.36 3.95
CA ALA A 82 5.30 -7.09 4.87
C ALA A 82 4.20 -7.87 4.13
N ILE A 83 3.58 -7.28 3.11
CA ILE A 83 2.56 -7.96 2.29
C ILE A 83 3.16 -9.11 1.49
N ALA A 84 4.36 -8.93 0.91
CA ALA A 84 5.05 -9.99 0.20
C ALA A 84 5.36 -11.17 1.12
N GLU A 85 5.95 -10.90 2.29
CA GLU A 85 6.27 -11.90 3.30
C GLU A 85 5.02 -12.66 3.78
N ALA A 86 3.97 -11.94 4.17
CA ALA A 86 2.71 -12.52 4.64
C ALA A 86 1.95 -13.32 3.56
N SER A 87 2.22 -13.03 2.28
CA SER A 87 1.61 -13.72 1.14
C SER A 87 2.51 -14.81 0.54
N GLY A 88 3.71 -15.04 1.10
CA GLY A 88 4.68 -16.01 0.59
C GLY A 88 5.23 -15.64 -0.80
N ARG A 89 5.29 -14.34 -1.11
CA ARG A 89 5.75 -13.79 -2.40
C ARG A 89 7.15 -13.22 -2.27
N LYS A 90 7.86 -13.16 -3.40
CA LYS A 90 9.14 -12.45 -3.49
C LYS A 90 8.88 -10.97 -3.78
N LEU A 91 9.90 -10.15 -3.58
CA LEU A 91 9.92 -8.77 -4.05
C LEU A 91 10.80 -8.67 -5.29
N GLU A 92 10.29 -8.00 -6.31
CA GLU A 92 10.97 -7.83 -7.59
C GLU A 92 10.80 -6.39 -8.09
N VAL A 93 11.84 -5.87 -8.74
CA VAL A 93 11.77 -4.56 -9.37
C VAL A 93 10.78 -4.64 -10.53
N HIS A 94 9.72 -3.85 -10.46
CA HIS A 94 8.75 -3.73 -11.52
C HIS A 94 9.23 -2.68 -12.54
N GLU A 95 9.93 -3.16 -13.57
CA GLU A 95 10.56 -2.31 -14.60
C GLU A 95 9.62 -1.26 -15.25
N PRO A 96 8.33 -1.56 -15.55
CA PRO A 96 7.42 -0.54 -16.06
C PRO A 96 7.20 0.62 -15.08
N THR A 97 6.99 0.33 -13.80
CA THR A 97 6.86 1.35 -12.75
C THR A 97 8.15 2.13 -12.61
N LEU A 98 9.30 1.46 -12.59
CA LEU A 98 10.60 2.12 -12.49
C LEU A 98 10.87 3.05 -13.67
N ALA A 99 10.49 2.66 -14.89
CA ALA A 99 10.60 3.51 -16.08
C ALA A 99 9.72 4.76 -15.99
N LEU A 100 8.49 4.65 -15.48
CA LEU A 100 7.62 5.80 -15.22
C LEU A 100 8.20 6.71 -14.13
N MET A 101 8.74 6.14 -13.05
CA MET A 101 9.43 6.90 -12.01
C MET A 101 10.62 7.69 -12.57
N ARG A 102 11.46 7.07 -13.41
CA ARG A 102 12.60 7.75 -14.06
C ARG A 102 12.13 8.97 -14.84
N LYS A 103 11.06 8.84 -15.64
CA LYS A 103 10.47 9.97 -16.39
C LYS A 103 9.93 11.04 -15.46
N PHE A 104 9.19 10.65 -14.42
CA PHE A 104 8.58 11.57 -13.45
C PHE A 104 9.63 12.41 -12.71
N TYR A 105 10.70 11.78 -12.21
CA TYR A 105 11.74 12.49 -11.46
C TYR A 105 12.68 13.30 -12.36
N ALA A 106 12.92 12.87 -13.61
CA ALA A 106 13.66 13.65 -14.60
C ALA A 106 12.92 14.92 -15.06
N ALA A 107 11.58 14.92 -15.01
CA ALA A 107 10.75 16.08 -15.36
C ALA A 107 10.60 17.12 -14.22
N LYS A 108 11.14 16.85 -13.02
CA LYS A 108 11.17 17.83 -11.92
C LYS A 108 12.15 18.96 -12.21
N ASP A 109 11.97 20.10 -11.52
CA ASP A 109 12.88 21.24 -11.56
C ASP A 109 13.42 21.55 -10.15
N PRO A 110 14.71 21.31 -9.86
CA PRO A 110 15.69 20.66 -10.74
C PRO A 110 15.40 19.16 -10.93
N PRO A 111 15.91 18.54 -12.02
CA PRO A 111 15.80 17.09 -12.22
C PRO A 111 16.40 16.32 -11.05
N GLN A 112 15.78 15.19 -10.71
CA GLN A 112 16.22 14.34 -9.60
C GLN A 112 16.52 12.94 -10.09
N GLU A 113 17.61 12.35 -9.59
CA GLU A 113 17.93 10.95 -9.85
C GLU A 113 17.20 10.00 -8.90
N LEU A 114 17.01 8.75 -9.32
CA LEU A 114 16.47 7.71 -8.44
C LEU A 114 17.60 7.13 -7.59
N ASN A 115 17.51 7.35 -6.28
CA ASN A 115 18.35 6.64 -5.31
C ASN A 115 17.73 5.27 -4.96
N GLU A 116 18.45 4.46 -4.17
CA GLU A 116 18.00 3.13 -3.75
C GLU A 116 16.63 3.16 -3.05
N GLN A 117 16.38 4.16 -2.21
CA GLN A 117 15.11 4.37 -1.50
C GLN A 117 13.93 4.57 -2.46
N ARG A 118 14.11 5.35 -3.52
CA ARG A 118 13.08 5.54 -4.56
C ARG A 118 12.91 4.30 -5.41
N ILE A 119 13.98 3.57 -5.71
CA ILE A 119 13.90 2.30 -6.44
C ILE A 119 13.07 1.29 -5.66
N ARG A 120 13.19 1.25 -4.32
CA ARG A 120 12.35 0.38 -3.45
C ARG A 120 10.84 0.60 -3.65
N MET A 121 10.41 1.81 -3.99
CA MET A 121 8.99 2.10 -4.26
C MET A 121 8.46 1.44 -5.55
N ALA A 122 9.36 1.02 -6.45
CA ALA A 122 9.06 0.19 -7.62
C ALA A 122 9.40 -1.29 -7.41
N THR A 123 9.84 -1.68 -6.21
CA THR A 123 10.09 -3.07 -5.84
C THR A 123 8.83 -3.65 -5.22
N LEU A 124 8.07 -4.41 -6.00
CA LEU A 124 6.71 -4.84 -5.68
C LEU A 124 6.66 -6.35 -5.41
N PRO A 125 5.62 -6.86 -4.72
CA PRO A 125 5.39 -8.29 -4.62
C PRO A 125 5.30 -8.95 -6.00
N SER A 126 5.92 -10.11 -6.17
CA SER A 126 5.85 -10.90 -7.42
C SER A 126 4.40 -11.25 -7.75
N ASP A 127 4.08 -11.37 -9.04
CA ASP A 127 2.74 -11.68 -9.54
C ASP A 127 1.66 -10.71 -9.01
N CYS A 128 2.01 -9.43 -8.85
CA CYS A 128 1.04 -8.36 -8.61
C CYS A 128 0.58 -7.71 -9.93
N GLU A 129 -0.64 -7.19 -9.92
CA GLU A 129 -1.11 -6.29 -10.97
C GLU A 129 -0.93 -4.85 -10.49
N VAL A 130 -0.24 -4.04 -11.28
CA VAL A 130 -0.09 -2.61 -11.01
C VAL A 130 -1.25 -1.86 -11.65
N LEU A 131 -2.02 -1.18 -10.81
CA LEU A 131 -3.03 -0.22 -11.25
C LEU A 131 -2.37 1.15 -11.38
N TYR A 132 -2.52 1.80 -12.53
CA TYR A 132 -1.91 3.10 -12.80
C TYR A 132 -2.92 4.23 -12.71
N THR A 133 -2.50 5.32 -12.07
CA THR A 133 -3.23 6.59 -12.05
C THR A 133 -2.58 7.61 -12.98
N GLU A 134 -3.40 8.32 -13.76
CA GLU A 134 -2.91 9.36 -14.66
C GLU A 134 -2.12 10.44 -13.89
N GLY A 135 -0.93 10.78 -14.38
CA GLY A 135 -0.04 11.78 -13.76
C GLY A 135 0.80 11.26 -12.59
N LEU A 136 0.64 9.99 -12.19
CA LEU A 136 1.49 9.32 -11.20
C LEU A 136 2.24 8.15 -11.85
N TRP A 137 3.29 7.68 -11.16
CA TRP A 137 4.07 6.51 -11.58
C TRP A 137 3.46 5.18 -11.10
N VAL A 138 2.49 5.26 -10.18
CA VAL A 138 1.50 4.25 -9.75
C VAL A 138 0.18 4.95 -9.48
#